data_AF-A0A382XCC0-F1
#
_entry.id   AF-A0A382XCC0-F1
#
_cell.length_a   1.000
_cell.length_b   1.000
_cell.length_c   1.000
_cell.angle_alpha   90.00
_cell.angle_beta   90.00
_cell.angle_gamma   90.00
#
_symmetry.space_group_name_H-M   'P 1'
#
loop_
_entity.id
_entity.type
_entity.pdbx_description
1 polymer ?
#
loop_
_entity_poly.entity_id
_entity_poly.type
_entity_poly.pdbx_seq_one_letter_code
_entity_poly.pdbx_strand_id
1 'polypeptide(L)' 'VVLVNSNPATIMTDPEFADRTYIEPVTPEVVEKIIKRDRPDALLPTMGGQTALNTAVAVSEQGVLEKYNVELIGA' A
#
# COMPACT_ATOMS: atom_id res chain seq x y z
N VAL A 1 9.86 -4.32 -3.64
CA VAL A 1 8.43 -4.47 -3.26
C VAL A 1 8.24 -4.04 -1.82
N VAL A 2 7.36 -3.07 -1.59
CA VAL A 2 6.89 -2.68 -0.26
C VAL A 2 5.48 -3.22 -0.09
N LEU A 3 5.27 -4.06 0.90
CA LEU A 3 3.98 -4.69 1.18
C LEU A 3 3.39 -4.16 2.48
N VAL A 4 2.09 -3.87 2.48
CA VAL A 4 1.32 -3.60 3.70
C VAL A 4 0.18 -4.61 3.82
N ASN A 5 0.08 -5.26 4.97
CA ASN A 5 -1.00 -6.19 5.28
C ASN A 5 -1.19 -6.26 6.80
N SER A 6 -2.42 -6.10 7.28
CA SER A 6 -2.71 -6.13 8.72
C SER A 6 -2.73 -7.53 9.33
N ASN A 7 -2.73 -8.60 8.51
CA ASN A 7 -2.78 -9.97 8.98
C ASN A 7 -1.35 -10.57 9.10
N PRO A 8 -0.81 -10.77 10.33
CA PRO A 8 0.51 -11.36 10.53
C PRO A 8 0.57 -12.86 10.17
N ALA A 9 -0.57 -13.53 10.04
CA ALA A 9 -0.65 -14.97 9.77
C ALA A 9 -0.79 -15.27 8.27
N THR A 10 -0.02 -14.57 7.42
CA THR A 10 -0.03 -14.80 5.97
C THR A 10 1.39 -15.06 5.43
N ILE A 11 1.51 -15.96 4.45
CA ILE A 11 2.82 -16.25 3.83
C ILE A 11 3.42 -15.00 3.18
N MET A 12 2.58 -14.14 2.58
CA MET A 12 3.04 -12.90 1.96
C MET A 12 3.68 -11.91 2.93
N THR A 13 3.41 -12.00 4.25
CA THR A 13 4.04 -11.14 5.25
C THR A 13 5.39 -11.66 5.76
N ASP A 14 5.84 -12.83 5.30
CA ASP A 14 7.17 -13.32 5.66
C ASP A 14 8.27 -12.42 5.05
N PRO A 15 9.38 -12.16 5.78
CA PRO A 15 10.41 -11.21 5.35
C PRO A 15 11.09 -11.55 4.01
N GLU A 16 10.97 -12.80 3.55
CA GLU A 16 11.61 -13.28 2.32
C GLU A 16 10.83 -12.89 1.05
N PHE A 17 9.58 -12.44 1.17
CA PHE A 17 8.70 -12.19 0.02
C PHE A 17 8.63 -10.72 -0.43
N ALA A 18 9.14 -9.79 0.38
CA ALA A 18 9.19 -8.37 0.06
C ALA A 18 10.42 -7.71 0.68
N ASP A 19 11.00 -6.72 0.00
CA ASP A 19 12.11 -5.92 0.55
C ASP A 19 11.71 -5.17 1.82
N ARG A 20 10.41 -4.89 1.97
CA ARG A 20 9.83 -4.35 3.19
C ARG A 20 8.40 -4.81 3.38
N THR A 21 8.11 -5.29 4.59
CA THR A 21 6.75 -5.69 5.00
C THR A 21 6.31 -4.85 6.19
N TYR A 22 5.15 -4.21 6.07
CA TYR A 22 4.46 -3.52 7.13
C TYR A 22 3.26 -4.34 7.60
N ILE A 23 3.31 -4.78 8.85
CA ILE A 23 2.17 -5.40 9.52
C ILE A 23 1.41 -4.31 10.26
N GLU A 24 0.61 -3.55 9.51
CA GLU A 24 -0.09 -2.34 9.96
C GLU A 24 -1.52 -2.32 9.39
N PRO A 25 -2.46 -1.55 9.99
CA PRO A 25 -3.79 -1.37 9.43
C PRO A 25 -3.78 -0.83 7.99
N VAL A 26 -4.59 -1.40 7.11
CA VAL A 26 -4.70 -0.96 5.69
C VAL A 26 -5.64 0.24 5.58
N THR A 27 -5.27 1.37 6.21
CA THR A 27 -6.02 2.63 6.16
C THR A 27 -5.27 3.70 5.34
N PRO A 28 -5.97 4.72 4.80
CA PRO A 28 -5.33 5.77 4.00
C PRO A 28 -4.19 6.49 4.72
N GLU A 29 -4.33 6.75 6.03
CA GLU A 29 -3.34 7.47 6.82
C GLU A 29 -2.06 6.65 7.03
N VAL A 30 -2.19 5.33 7.20
CA VAL A 30 -1.06 4.41 7.30
C VAL A 30 -0.37 4.30 5.94
N VAL A 31 -1.15 4.13 4.87
CA VAL A 31 -0.62 4.04 3.51
C VAL A 31 0.12 5.32 3.12
N GLU A 32 -0.40 6.51 3.44
CA GLU A 32 0.33 7.76 3.22
C GLU A 32 1.66 7.78 3.99
N LYS A 33 1.69 7.35 5.26
CA LYS A 33 2.93 7.32 6.04
C LYS A 33 3.98 6.40 5.39
N ILE A 34 3.54 5.25 4.85
CA ILE A 34 4.41 4.32 4.15
C ILE A 34 4.90 4.94 2.84
N ILE A 35 4.01 5.50 2.01
CA ILE A 35 4.37 6.18 0.76
C ILE A 35 5.37 7.32 1.02
N LYS A 36 5.12 8.15 2.04
CA LYS A 36 6.01 9.26 2.42
C LYS A 36 7.40 8.78 2.79
N ARG A 37 7.49 7.67 3.52
CA ARG A 37 8.75 7.07 4.01
C ARG A 37 9.53 6.38 2.91
N ASP A 38 8.85 5.51 2.15
CA ASP A 38 9.49 4.60 1.22
C ASP A 38 9.52 5.09 -0.22
N ARG A 39 8.72 6.11 -0.56
CA ARG A 39 8.66 6.74 -1.88
C ARG A 39 8.58 5.71 -3.02
N PRO A 40 7.57 4.82 -3.02
CA PRO A 40 7.39 3.87 -4.11
C PRO A 40 7.02 4.61 -5.40
N ASP A 41 7.43 4.06 -6.53
CA ASP A 41 7.07 4.63 -7.84
C ASP A 41 5.60 4.36 -8.20
N ALA A 42 5.06 3.24 -7.72
CA ALA A 42 3.71 2.81 -8.05
C ALA A 42 2.96 2.11 -6.90
N LEU A 43 1.63 2.15 -6.95
CA LEU A 43 0.70 1.49 -6.04
C LEU A 43 -0.15 0.45 -6.81
N LEU A 44 -0.14 -0.80 -6.35
CA LEU A 44 -0.91 -1.92 -6.92
C LEU A 44 -2.02 -2.36 -5.94
N PRO A 45 -3.29 -1.95 -6.13
CA PRO A 45 -4.36 -2.21 -5.17
C PRO A 45 -5.17 -3.49 -5.44
N THR A 46 -4.95 -4.17 -6.56
CA THR A 46 -5.81 -5.26 -7.03
C THR A 46 -5.56 -6.61 -6.35
N MET A 47 -4.47 -6.73 -5.58
CA MET A 47 -4.09 -7.98 -4.90
C MET A 47 -4.66 -8.12 -3.48
N GLY A 48 -5.34 -7.08 -2.95
CA GLY A 48 -5.84 -7.03 -1.56
C GLY A 48 -7.36 -6.95 -1.42
N GLY A 49 -8.10 -7.35 -2.46
CA GLY A 49 -9.57 -7.32 -2.46
C GLY A 49 -10.17 -5.92 -2.28
N GLN A 50 -11.40 -5.85 -1.76
CA GLN A 50 -12.12 -4.58 -1.63
C GLN A 50 -11.47 -3.61 -0.65
N THR A 51 -10.80 -4.11 0.40
CA THR A 51 -10.08 -3.28 1.36
C THR A 51 -8.97 -2.49 0.68
N ALA A 52 -8.13 -3.15 -0.13
CA ALA A 52 -7.06 -2.47 -0.85
C ALA A 52 -7.59 -1.51 -1.92
N LEU A 53 -8.64 -1.89 -2.66
CA LEU A 53 -9.27 -1.02 -3.65
C LEU A 53 -9.85 0.25 -3.01
N ASN A 54 -10.65 0.10 -1.96
CA ASN A 54 -11.27 1.25 -1.27
C ASN A 54 -10.20 2.17 -0.66
N THR A 55 -9.17 1.60 -0.04
CA THR A 55 -8.08 2.37 0.53
C THR A 55 -7.30 3.11 -0.56
N ALA A 56 -7.05 2.48 -1.72
CA ALA A 56 -6.37 3.14 -2.83
C ALA A 56 -7.19 4.28 -3.45
N VAL A 57 -8.51 4.10 -3.59
CA VAL A 57 -9.43 5.18 -4.01
C VAL A 57 -9.35 6.35 -3.02
N ALA A 58 -9.47 6.08 -1.72
CA ALA A 58 -9.40 7.13 -0.70
C ALA A 58 -8.04 7.85 -0.68
N VAL A 59 -6.93 7.12 -0.83
CA VAL A 59 -5.57 7.70 -0.95
C VAL A 59 -5.45 8.58 -2.20
N SER A 60 -6.03 8.15 -3.33
CA SER A 60 -6.06 8.92 -4.56
C SER A 60 -6.92 10.19 -4.42
N GLU A 61 -8.12 10.09 -3.84
CA GLU A 61 -9.02 11.23 -3.61
C GLU A 61 -8.43 12.27 -2.64
N GLN A 62 -7.59 11.83 -1.69
CA GLN A 62 -6.83 12.70 -0.80
C GLN A 62 -5.65 13.41 -1.50
N GLY A 63 -5.39 13.14 -2.78
CA GLY A 63 -4.28 13.71 -3.55
C GLY A 63 -2.91 13.19 -3.13
N VAL A 64 -2.85 12.10 -2.36
CA VAL A 64 -1.59 11.54 -1.83
C VAL A 64 -0.72 11.03 -2.98
N LEU A 65 -1.31 10.34 -3.96
CA LEU A 65 -0.57 9.78 -5.09
C LEU A 65 0.13 10.89 -5.90
N GLU A 66 -0.59 11.97 -6.22
CA GLU A 66 -0.03 13.13 -6.91
C GLU A 66 1.07 13.82 -6.09
N LYS A 67 0.80 14.06 -4.78
CA LYS A 67 1.74 14.70 -3.85
C LYS A 67 3.09 13.98 -3.76
N TYR A 68 3.09 12.66 -3.89
CA TYR A 68 4.30 11.84 -3.79
C TYR A 68 4.78 11.27 -5.13
N ASN A 69 4.14 11.64 -6.25
CA ASN A 69 4.41 11.15 -7.60
C ASN A 69 4.38 9.62 -7.70
N VAL A 70 3.31 9.01 -7.18
CA VAL A 70 3.07 7.57 -7.21
C VAL A 70 2.04 7.25 -8.28
N GLU A 71 2.36 6.33 -9.20
CA GLU A 71 1.45 5.87 -10.23
C GLU A 71 0.51 4.78 -9.70
N LEU A 72 -0.79 4.86 -10.00
CA LEU A 72 -1.70 3.75 -9.72
C LEU A 72 -1.63 2.74 -10.87
N ILE A 73 -1.23 1.51 -10.59
CA ILE A 73 -1.07 0.45 -11.60
C ILE A 73 -2.03 -0.71 -11.37
N GLY A 74 -2.36 -1.42 -12.45
CA GLY A 74 -3.20 -2.61 -12.41
C GLY A 74 -4.70 -2.35 -12.20
N ALA A 75 -5.14 -1.09 -12.35
CA ALA A 75 -6.55 -0.71 -12.42
C ALA A 75 -7.08 -0.80 -13.86
#